data_AF-A0A2H0HH13-F1
#
_entry.id   AF-A0A2H0HH13-F1
#
_cell.length_a   1.000
_cell.length_b   1.000
_cell.length_c   1.000
_cell.angle_alpha   90.00
_cell.angle_beta   90.00
_cell.angle_gamma   90.00
#
_symmetry.space_group_name_H-M   'P 1'
#
loop_
_entity.id
_entity.type
_entity.pdbx_description
1 polymer ?
#
loop_
_entity_poly.entity_id
_entity_poly.type
_entity_poly.pdbx_seq_one_letter_code
_entity_poly.pdbx_strand_id
1 'polypeptide(L)'
;FKSVVGIAQKLNPRIRGWINYFEKFRLSNLHKVFKLLNQRVVRWARKRYKRYKTSIRRAYSWLTRVQHQYPYLFYHWQLGFLS
;
A
#
# COMPACT_ATOMS: atom_id res chain seq x y z
N PHE A 1 -2.92 -8.63 11.16
CA PHE A 1 -1.81 -7.69 11.46
C PHE A 1 -2.23 -6.73 12.57
N LYS A 2 -1.33 -6.47 13.53
CA LYS A 2 -1.59 -5.58 14.67
C LYS A 2 -1.61 -4.10 14.26
N SER A 3 -0.81 -3.71 13.26
CA SER A 3 -0.67 -2.34 12.74
C SER A 3 -0.37 -2.34 11.23
N VAL A 4 -0.45 -1.16 10.59
CA VAL A 4 -0.04 -0.98 9.17
C VAL A 4 1.47 -1.17 8.99
N VAL A 5 2.26 -0.82 10.01
CA VAL A 5 3.71 -1.09 10.06
C VAL A 5 3.99 -2.59 10.00
N GLY A 6 3.23 -3.40 10.76
CA GLY A 6 3.37 -4.85 10.69
C GLY A 6 2.99 -5.46 9.34
N ILE A 7 2.08 -4.82 8.59
CA ILE A 7 1.78 -5.21 7.20
C ILE A 7 3.00 -4.92 6.32
N ALA A 8 3.50 -3.69 6.40
CA ALA A 8 4.64 -3.24 5.62
C ALA A 8 5.88 -4.13 5.85
N GLN A 9 6.24 -4.40 7.10
CA GLN A 9 7.36 -5.28 7.45
C GLN A 9 7.26 -6.67 6.80
N LYS A 10 6.05 -7.24 6.76
CA LYS A 10 5.84 -8.56 6.15
C LYS A 10 5.85 -8.53 4.61
N LEU A 11 5.39 -7.44 4.01
CA LEU A 11 5.22 -7.33 2.56
C LEU A 11 6.43 -6.74 1.83
N ASN A 12 7.18 -5.85 2.46
CA ASN A 12 8.30 -5.14 1.83
C ASN A 12 9.35 -6.06 1.18
N PRO A 13 9.77 -7.19 1.78
CA PRO A 13 10.68 -8.11 1.10
C PRO A 13 10.11 -8.67 -0.22
N ARG A 14 8.80 -8.96 -0.26
CA ARG A 14 8.13 -9.48 -1.47
C ARG A 14 7.94 -8.37 -2.52
N ILE A 15 7.57 -7.18 -2.07
CA ILE A 15 7.43 -6.00 -2.93
C ILE A 15 8.76 -5.71 -3.64
N ARG A 16 9.88 -5.71 -2.90
CA ARG A 16 11.22 -5.55 -3.48
C ARG A 16 11.53 -6.62 -4.53
N GLY A 17 11.26 -7.88 -4.22
CA GLY A 17 11.45 -8.99 -5.16
C GLY A 17 10.64 -8.81 -6.46
N TRP A 18 9.38 -8.39 -6.36
CA TRP A 18 8.55 -8.12 -7.54
C TRP A 18 9.08 -6.95 -8.36
N ILE A 19 9.47 -5.85 -7.71
CA ILE A 19 10.05 -4.70 -8.42
C ILE A 19 11.32 -5.10 -9.15
N ASN A 20 12.28 -5.72 -8.46
CA ASN A 20 13.53 -6.17 -9.07
C ASN A 20 13.30 -7.14 -10.24
N TYR A 21 12.26 -7.98 -10.16
CA TYR A 21 11.93 -8.94 -11.21
C TYR A 21 11.24 -8.28 -12.43
N PHE A 22 10.35 -7.31 -12.21
CA PHE A 22 9.50 -6.74 -13.25
C PHE A 22 9.95 -5.37 -13.77
N GLU A 23 10.91 -4.69 -13.11
CA GLU A 23 11.42 -3.35 -13.46
C GLU A 23 11.88 -3.26 -14.91
N LYS A 24 12.58 -4.28 -15.40
CA LYS A 24 13.22 -4.25 -16.73
C LYS A 24 12.24 -4.35 -17.90
N PHE A 25 11.02 -4.85 -17.69
CA PHE A 25 10.16 -5.24 -18.82
C PHE A 25 8.69 -4.79 -18.73
N ARG A 26 8.09 -4.63 -17.54
CA ARG A 26 6.62 -4.40 -17.43
C ARG A 26 6.21 -3.55 -16.21
N LEU A 27 6.63 -2.29 -16.17
CA LEU A 27 6.24 -1.31 -15.14
C LEU A 27 4.70 -1.14 -15.04
N SER A 28 3.99 -1.12 -16.15
CA SER A 28 2.52 -0.96 -16.18
C SER A 28 1.76 -2.07 -15.44
N ASN A 29 2.29 -3.29 -15.42
CA ASN A 29 1.71 -4.40 -14.65
C ASN A 29 1.93 -4.23 -13.15
N LEU A 30 3.09 -3.69 -12.75
CA LEU A 30 3.38 -3.38 -11.35
C LEU A 30 2.41 -2.32 -10.80
N HIS A 31 2.04 -1.30 -11.59
CA HIS A 31 1.04 -0.31 -11.17
C HIS A 31 -0.29 -0.98 -10.75
N LYS A 32 -0.79 -1.94 -11.55
CA LYS A 32 -2.03 -2.67 -11.21
C LYS A 32 -1.88 -3.47 -9.92
N VAL A 33 -0.75 -4.16 -9.75
CA VAL A 33 -0.46 -4.96 -8.54
C VAL A 33 -0.41 -4.08 -7.30
N PHE A 34 0.29 -2.95 -7.36
CA PHE A 34 0.43 -2.04 -6.21
C PHE A 34 -0.86 -1.29 -5.91
N LYS A 35 -1.65 -0.93 -6.93
CA LYS A 35 -3.01 -0.42 -6.73
C LYS A 35 -3.87 -1.42 -5.96
N LEU A 36 -3.87 -2.70 -6.35
CA LEU A 36 -4.59 -3.75 -5.64
C LEU A 36 -4.08 -3.94 -4.20
N LEU A 37 -2.76 -3.84 -3.98
CA LEU A 37 -2.17 -3.91 -2.65
C LEU A 37 -2.67 -2.76 -1.76
N ASN A 38 -2.65 -1.52 -2.26
CA ASN A 38 -3.16 -0.35 -1.54
C ASN A 38 -4.66 -0.50 -1.23
N GLN A 39 -5.47 -1.00 -2.17
CA GLN A 39 -6.89 -1.31 -1.94
C GLN A 39 -7.08 -2.34 -0.82
N ARG A 40 -6.24 -3.38 -0.75
CA ARG A 40 -6.30 -4.38 0.32
C ARG A 40 -5.92 -3.77 1.67
N VAL A 41 -4.94 -2.87 1.73
CA VAL A 41 -4.59 -2.13 2.96
C VAL A 41 -5.76 -1.24 3.41
N VAL A 42 -6.43 -0.56 2.49
CA VAL A 42 -7.64 0.24 2.78
C VAL A 42 -8.76 -0.64 3.34
N ARG A 43 -9.05 -1.78 2.71
CA ARG A 43 -10.05 -2.73 3.21
C ARG A 43 -9.69 -3.27 4.58
N TRP A 44 -8.41 -3.58 4.83
CA TRP A 44 -7.92 -3.97 6.14
C TRP A 44 -8.15 -2.87 7.18
N ALA A 45 -7.84 -1.60 6.85
CA ALA A 45 -8.02 -0.47 7.75
C ALA A 45 -9.50 -0.23 8.10
N ARG A 46 -10.42 -0.43 7.15
CA ARG A 46 -11.87 -0.37 7.40
C ARG A 46 -12.34 -1.45 8.38
N LYS A 47 -11.79 -2.67 8.28
CA LYS A 47 -12.09 -3.75 9.23
C LYS A 47 -11.46 -3.49 10.61
N ARG A 48 -10.26 -2.91 10.64
CA ARG A 48 -9.48 -2.69 11.87
C ARG A 48 -9.95 -1.49 12.70
N TYR A 49 -10.32 -0.39 12.06
CA TYR A 49 -10.62 0.88 12.72
C TYR A 49 -12.09 1.27 12.52
N LYS A 50 -12.86 1.31 13.62
CA LYS A 50 -14.29 1.65 13.62
C LYS A 50 -14.58 2.97 12.88
N ARG A 51 -13.71 3.98 13.02
CA ARG A 51 -13.81 5.30 12.36
C ARG A 51 -13.80 5.30 10.82
N TYR A 52 -13.41 4.19 10.18
CA TYR A 52 -13.38 4.04 8.72
C TYR A 52 -14.37 2.99 8.20
N LYS A 53 -15.11 2.31 9.08
CA LYS A 53 -15.97 1.17 8.73
C LYS A 53 -16.97 1.53 7.63
N THR A 54 -17.62 2.70 7.74
CA THR A 54 -18.74 3.12 6.87
C THR A 54 -18.32 3.92 5.64
N SER A 55 -17.08 4.45 5.58
CA SER A 55 -16.65 5.32 4.48
C SER A 55 -15.33 4.84 3.87
N ILE A 56 -15.42 4.33 2.65
CA ILE A 56 -14.23 3.95 1.87
C ILE A 56 -13.37 5.17 1.52
N ARG A 57 -14.00 6.34 1.24
CA ARG A 57 -13.29 7.60 0.98
C ARG A 57 -12.42 8.01 2.17
N ARG A 58 -12.95 7.97 3.40
CA ARG A 58 -12.17 8.27 4.61
C ARG A 58 -11.02 7.29 4.82
N ALA A 59 -11.20 6.02 4.45
CA ALA A 59 -10.16 5.02 4.53
C ALA A 59 -9.03 5.25 3.50
N TYR A 60 -9.36 5.70 2.29
CA TYR A 60 -8.36 6.14 1.32
C TYR A 60 -7.64 7.41 1.79
N SER A 61 -8.37 8.42 2.28
CA SER A 61 -7.74 9.63 2.84
C SER A 61 -6.81 9.31 4.01
N TRP A 62 -7.14 8.30 4.82
CA TRP A 62 -6.23 7.78 5.84
C TRP A 62 -4.96 7.19 5.22
N LEU A 63 -5.07 6.35 4.19
CA LEU A 63 -3.92 5.77 3.52
C LEU A 63 -3.02 6.86 2.91
N THR A 64 -3.60 7.83 2.20
CA THR A 64 -2.88 8.98 1.64
C THR A 64 -2.14 9.76 2.74
N ARG A 65 -2.79 10.00 3.89
CA ARG A 65 -2.13 10.66 5.02
C ARG A 65 -0.97 9.84 5.57
N VAL A 66 -1.13 8.53 5.72
CA VAL A 66 -0.05 7.64 6.17
C VAL A 66 1.11 7.65 5.18
N GLN A 67 0.83 7.65 3.87
CA GLN A 67 1.84 7.74 2.83
C GLN A 67 2.61 9.06 2.89
N HIS A 68 1.92 10.20 3.07
CA HIS A 68 2.59 11.49 3.20
C HIS A 68 3.44 11.59 4.48
N GLN A 69 2.97 11.02 5.60
CA GLN A 69 3.71 11.03 6.86
C GLN A 69 4.90 10.05 6.86
N TYR A 70 4.73 8.90 6.20
CA TYR A 70 5.71 7.81 6.20
C TYR A 70 5.90 7.27 4.78
N PRO A 71 6.52 8.05 3.87
CA PRO A 71 6.66 7.66 2.46
C PRO A 71 7.49 6.39 2.27
N TYR A 72 8.37 6.06 3.22
CA TYR A 72 9.23 4.88 3.22
C TYR A 72 8.58 3.63 3.83
N LEU A 73 7.33 3.72 4.29
CA LEU A 73 6.67 2.63 4.99
C LEU A 73 6.48 1.41 4.08
N PHE A 74 6.01 1.63 2.85
CA PHE A 74 5.99 0.61 1.82
C PHE A 74 6.97 0.97 0.72
N TYR A 75 7.76 -0.01 0.29
CA TYR A 75 8.82 0.21 -0.70
C TYR A 75 8.30 0.79 -2.03
N HIS A 76 7.12 0.35 -2.49
CA HIS A 76 6.54 0.84 -3.76
C HIS A 76 6.01 2.27 -3.69
N TRP A 77 5.83 2.85 -2.50
CA TRP A 77 5.37 4.24 -2.36
C TRP A 77 6.42 5.25 -2.81
N GLN A 78 7.71 4.92 -2.65
CA GLN A 78 8.82 5.78 -3.05
C GLN A 78 9.01 5.84 -4.56
N LEU A 79 8.60 4.80 -5.27
CA LEU A 79 8.83 4.63 -6.71
C LEU A 79 7.73 5.31 -7.55
N GLY A 80 6.87 6.10 -6.93
CA GLY A 80 5.81 6.82 -7.66
C GLY A 80 4.71 5.91 -8.22
N PHE A 81 4.59 4.65 -7.76
CA PHE A 81 3.48 3.76 -8.15
C PHE A 81 2.10 4.20 -7.61
N LEU A 82 1.92 5.49 -7.29
CA LEU A 82 0.76 6.07 -6.63
C LEU A 82 0.42 7.46 -7.20
N SER A 83 -0.12 7.44 -8.41
CA SER A 83 -1.26 8.26 -8.85
C SER A 83 -2.12 7.41 -9.77
#